data_AF-A0A945VZN5-F1
#
_entry.id   AF-A0A945VZN5-F1
#
_cell.length_a   1.000
_cell.length_b   1.000
_cell.length_c   1.000
_cell.angle_alpha   90.00
_cell.angle_beta   90.00
_cell.angle_gamma   90.00
#
_symmetry.space_group_name_H-M   'P 1'
#
loop_
_entity.id
_entity.type
_entity.pdbx_description
1 polymer ?
#
loop_
_entity_poly.entity_id
_entity_poly.type
_entity_poly.pdbx_seq_one_letter_code
_entity_poly.pdbx_strand_id
1 'polypeptide(L)'
;MGKYTTGDDDLSIDDYAIALEKAVQNKEFSIPFDIVIHSTGALVVRSWLSHYYKPNRNSPIRKFIMVAPANNGSRLASWGKKIPWDWGNKVLDTLRLASKYTWSLNWEWLTSQRHSNMNGLEIYHLQGTKNDIAFPSVFDAFDSIFGIDIPVFEEEGSDNTIRFCAANLNMKGVRLSKGQKMPDADIYEIKGIPVYVFKERSHFGDKHGILGSISKKSNPVFKVIDNILKSANPQPTGEQTFPKYMMLDIRVVDQLGNPHSDFIPRFYFGKGSDKSHLKILQRTENNEIDCYYLKCNALSKVSKFGFHIEGNKIGKAEYMP
;
A
#
# COMPACT_ATOMS: atom_id res chain seq x y z
N MET A 1 28.37 4.52 -1.73
CA MET A 1 26.94 4.78 -1.45
C MET A 1 26.61 6.07 -2.17
N GLY A 2 25.64 6.08 -3.09
CA GLY A 2 25.19 7.33 -3.71
C GLY A 2 24.49 8.18 -2.65
N LYS A 3 25.09 9.31 -2.28
CA LYS A 3 24.42 10.33 -1.45
C LYS A 3 23.46 11.07 -2.39
N TYR A 4 22.20 10.67 -2.40
CA TYR A 4 21.13 11.52 -2.91
C TYR A 4 20.69 12.40 -1.74
N THR A 5 20.95 13.70 -1.84
CA THR A 5 20.36 14.69 -0.94
C THR A 5 18.87 14.73 -1.26
N THR A 6 18.06 14.17 -0.37
CA THR A 6 16.60 14.30 -0.35
C THR A 6 16.25 15.77 -0.17
N GLY A 7 15.84 16.41 -1.26
CA GLY A 7 15.46 17.82 -1.31
C GLY A 7 15.36 18.31 -2.76
N ASP A 8 14.89 17.44 -3.65
CA ASP A 8 14.63 17.83 -5.03
C ASP A 8 13.18 17.42 -5.31
N ASP A 9 12.29 18.42 -5.26
CA ASP A 9 10.84 18.28 -5.39
C ASP A 9 10.39 17.56 -6.67
N ASP A 10 11.30 17.44 -7.63
CA ASP A 10 11.09 16.89 -8.96
C ASP A 10 11.42 15.41 -9.14
N LEU A 11 11.96 14.71 -8.14
CA LEU A 11 12.26 13.28 -8.28
C LEU A 11 11.03 12.40 -8.05
N SER A 12 10.75 11.51 -8.99
CA SER A 12 9.69 10.50 -8.93
C SER A 12 10.19 9.15 -8.43
N ILE A 13 9.25 8.23 -8.11
CA ILE A 13 9.59 6.83 -7.79
C ILE A 13 10.36 6.17 -8.94
N ASP A 14 10.06 6.52 -10.19
CA ASP A 14 10.73 5.95 -11.36
C ASP A 14 12.17 6.44 -11.50
N ASP A 15 12.45 7.70 -11.11
CA ASP A 15 13.81 8.22 -11.05
C ASP A 15 14.65 7.44 -10.01
N TYR A 16 14.06 7.14 -8.85
CA TYR A 16 14.69 6.27 -7.85
C TYR A 16 14.87 4.82 -8.36
N ALA A 17 13.94 4.30 -9.16
CA ALA A 17 14.07 2.98 -9.77
C ALA A 17 15.22 2.94 -10.79
N ILE A 18 15.40 3.99 -11.59
CA ILE A 18 16.53 4.16 -12.51
C ILE A 18 17.84 4.26 -11.71
N ALA A 19 17.86 5.03 -10.63
CA ALA A 19 19.02 5.14 -9.74
C ALA A 19 19.37 3.78 -9.10
N LEU A 20 18.36 2.99 -8.70
CA LEU A 20 18.55 1.64 -8.18
C LEU A 20 19.18 0.73 -9.23
N GLU A 21 18.70 0.74 -10.48
CA GLU A 21 19.31 -0.05 -11.57
C GLU A 21 20.77 0.31 -11.76
N LYS A 22 21.09 1.61 -11.85
CA LYS A 22 22.48 2.08 -11.95
C LYS A 22 23.31 1.63 -10.76
N ALA A 23 22.75 1.64 -9.56
CA ALA A 23 23.45 1.17 -8.37
C ALA A 23 23.70 -0.34 -8.43
N VAL A 24 22.74 -1.14 -8.90
CA VAL A 24 22.89 -2.59 -9.04
C VAL A 24 23.95 -2.94 -10.09
N GLN A 25 23.93 -2.27 -11.25
CA GLN A 25 24.90 -2.49 -12.33
C GLN A 25 26.34 -2.13 -11.93
N ASN A 26 26.53 -1.12 -11.08
CA ASN A 26 27.85 -0.62 -10.68
C ASN A 26 28.41 -1.28 -9.40
N LYS A 27 27.77 -2.33 -8.89
CA LYS A 27 28.15 -2.98 -7.64
C LYS A 27 28.75 -4.35 -7.85
N GLU A 28 29.71 -4.69 -7.00
CA GLU A 28 30.38 -5.98 -6.94
C GLU A 28 29.62 -7.00 -6.08
N PHE A 29 28.28 -7.05 -6.18
CA PHE A 29 27.51 -8.13 -5.54
C PHE A 29 26.92 -9.06 -6.59
N SER A 30 26.80 -10.34 -6.22
CA SER A 30 26.18 -11.34 -7.08
C SER A 30 24.66 -11.18 -7.11
N ILE A 31 24.08 -11.33 -8.30
CA ILE A 31 22.65 -11.53 -8.48
C ILE A 31 22.37 -13.05 -8.41
N PRO A 32 21.31 -13.51 -7.71
CA PRO A 32 20.33 -12.71 -6.98
C PRO A 32 20.83 -12.27 -5.59
N PHE A 33 20.26 -11.18 -5.07
CA PHE A 33 20.55 -10.64 -3.73
C PHE A 33 19.29 -10.51 -2.87
N ASP A 34 19.45 -10.35 -1.55
CA ASP A 34 18.36 -10.05 -0.64
C ASP A 34 18.29 -8.54 -0.38
N ILE A 35 17.08 -7.98 -0.26
CA ILE A 35 16.86 -6.56 0.02
C ILE A 35 15.88 -6.37 1.18
N VAL A 36 16.28 -5.53 2.13
CA VAL A 36 15.41 -5.01 3.19
C VAL A 36 15.14 -3.55 2.87
N ILE A 37 13.87 -3.19 2.72
CA ILE A 37 13.46 -1.83 2.39
C ILE A 37 12.39 -1.34 3.34
N HIS A 38 12.37 -0.02 3.57
CA HIS A 38 11.37 0.63 4.42
C HIS A 38 10.46 1.54 3.61
N SER A 39 9.18 1.60 4.01
CA SER A 39 8.23 2.61 3.55
C SER A 39 8.15 2.72 2.02
N THR A 40 8.27 3.93 1.49
CA THR A 40 8.24 4.28 0.06
C THR A 40 9.19 3.45 -0.80
N GLY A 41 10.31 2.97 -0.26
CA GLY A 41 11.26 2.18 -1.04
C GLY A 41 10.66 0.87 -1.57
N ALA A 42 9.56 0.37 -0.99
CA ALA A 42 8.83 -0.74 -1.58
C ALA A 42 8.28 -0.42 -2.99
N LEU A 43 7.80 0.81 -3.21
CA LEU A 43 7.37 1.26 -4.53
C LEU A 43 8.55 1.37 -5.49
N VAL A 44 9.70 1.86 -5.02
CA VAL A 44 10.92 1.96 -5.83
C VAL A 44 11.37 0.59 -6.32
N VAL A 45 11.46 -0.40 -5.44
CA VAL A 45 11.89 -1.77 -5.80
C VAL A 45 10.88 -2.42 -6.75
N ARG A 46 9.57 -2.24 -6.49
CA ARG A 46 8.52 -2.77 -7.37
C ARG A 46 8.53 -2.11 -8.75
N SER A 47 8.71 -0.80 -8.83
CA SER A 47 8.87 -0.06 -10.09
C SER A 47 10.11 -0.53 -10.84
N TRP A 48 11.25 -0.67 -10.14
CA TRP A 48 12.49 -1.19 -10.70
C TRP A 48 12.33 -2.60 -11.31
N LEU A 49 11.72 -3.54 -10.58
CA LEU A 49 11.39 -4.86 -11.11
C LEU A 49 10.47 -4.78 -12.33
N SER A 50 9.53 -3.83 -12.34
CA SER A 50 8.57 -3.66 -13.44
C SER A 50 9.22 -3.14 -14.72
N HIS A 51 10.17 -2.20 -14.59
CA HIS A 51 10.86 -1.57 -15.70
C HIS A 51 11.97 -2.44 -16.32
N TYR A 52 12.75 -3.11 -15.49
CA TYR A 52 14.00 -3.73 -15.94
C TYR A 52 13.93 -5.26 -16.07
N TYR A 53 12.94 -5.90 -15.44
CA TYR A 53 12.87 -7.36 -15.38
C TYR A 53 11.53 -7.88 -15.91
N LYS A 54 11.60 -8.93 -16.72
CA LYS A 54 10.39 -9.59 -17.22
C LYS A 54 9.77 -10.47 -16.11
N PRO A 55 8.44 -10.51 -15.97
CA PRO A 55 7.76 -11.23 -14.90
C PRO A 55 8.02 -12.75 -14.93
N ASN A 56 8.33 -13.34 -16.08
CA ASN A 56 8.51 -14.79 -16.23
C ASN A 56 10.00 -15.19 -16.34
N ARG A 57 10.87 -14.47 -15.64
CA ARG A 57 12.33 -14.71 -15.60
C ARG A 57 12.80 -14.85 -14.16
N ASN A 58 14.04 -15.28 -13.99
CA ASN A 58 14.69 -15.31 -12.67
C ASN A 58 14.71 -13.90 -12.10
N SER A 59 14.28 -13.77 -10.85
CA SER A 59 14.29 -12.50 -10.15
C SER A 59 15.71 -12.07 -9.82
N PRO A 60 16.04 -10.76 -9.94
CA PRO A 60 17.31 -10.25 -9.44
C PRO A 60 17.34 -10.21 -7.90
N ILE A 61 16.17 -10.29 -7.26
CA ILE A 61 16.00 -10.35 -5.82
C ILE A 61 15.59 -11.76 -5.42
N ARG A 62 16.30 -12.35 -4.46
CA ARG A 62 15.90 -13.57 -3.79
C ARG A 62 14.87 -13.28 -2.69
N LYS A 63 15.22 -12.46 -1.69
CA LYS A 63 14.28 -12.08 -0.61
C LYS A 63 13.99 -10.59 -0.64
N PHE A 64 12.72 -10.23 -0.86
CA PHE A 64 12.20 -8.88 -0.82
C PHE A 64 11.47 -8.64 0.51
N ILE A 65 12.18 -8.09 1.49
CA ILE A 65 11.66 -7.83 2.84
C ILE A 65 11.22 -6.38 2.93
N MET A 66 9.91 -6.16 2.90
CA MET A 66 9.30 -4.85 3.04
C MET A 66 8.95 -4.57 4.50
N VAL A 67 9.47 -3.47 5.05
CA VAL A 67 9.17 -3.00 6.39
C VAL A 67 8.33 -1.73 6.32
N ALA A 68 7.11 -1.78 6.85
CA ALA A 68 6.11 -0.72 6.77
C ALA A 68 5.89 -0.13 5.36
N PRO A 69 5.73 -0.95 4.30
CA PRO A 69 5.67 -0.47 2.92
C PRO A 69 4.43 0.39 2.63
N ALA A 70 4.58 1.39 1.75
CA ALA A 70 3.48 2.24 1.30
C ALA A 70 2.86 1.76 -0.02
N ASN A 71 2.54 0.47 -0.13
CA ASN A 71 2.15 -0.17 -1.41
C ASN A 71 0.91 0.42 -2.09
N ASN A 72 -0.01 0.98 -1.30
CA ASN A 72 -1.20 1.67 -1.80
C ASN A 72 -1.29 3.11 -1.26
N GLY A 73 -0.13 3.71 -0.98
CA GLY A 73 -0.04 5.08 -0.48
C GLY A 73 -0.21 5.22 1.03
N SER A 74 -0.28 6.49 1.44
CA SER A 74 -0.24 6.99 2.80
C SER A 74 -1.23 8.13 2.96
N ARG A 75 -1.91 8.18 4.11
CA ARG A 75 -2.72 9.34 4.49
C ARG A 75 -1.84 10.56 4.79
N LEU A 76 -0.63 10.35 5.31
CA LEU A 76 0.31 11.43 5.65
C LEU A 76 0.74 12.21 4.40
N ALA A 77 0.83 11.56 3.23
CA ALA A 77 1.23 12.22 1.99
C ALA A 77 0.27 13.35 1.57
N SER A 78 -1.03 13.20 1.83
CA SER A 78 -2.03 14.27 1.58
C SER A 78 -1.86 15.47 2.51
N TRP A 79 -1.22 15.29 3.68
CA TRP A 79 -0.91 16.37 4.62
C TRP A 79 0.45 17.00 4.37
N GLY A 80 1.46 16.20 4.00
CA GLY A 80 2.82 16.68 3.69
C GLY A 80 2.85 17.82 2.68
N LYS A 81 1.93 17.80 1.70
CA LYS A 81 1.76 18.88 0.70
C LYS A 81 1.24 20.21 1.22
N LYS A 82 0.53 20.21 2.36
CA LYS A 82 0.00 21.44 2.96
C LYS A 82 1.09 22.23 3.68
N ILE A 83 2.31 21.74 3.62
CA ILE A 83 3.42 22.25 4.38
C ILE A 83 4.57 22.52 3.41
N PRO A 84 5.22 23.70 3.49
CA PRO A 84 6.34 24.06 2.63
C PRO A 84 7.63 23.33 3.05
N TRP A 85 7.62 21.99 3.03
CA TRP A 85 8.84 21.18 3.17
C TRP A 85 9.25 20.58 1.82
N ASP A 86 10.57 20.47 1.62
CA ASP A 86 11.22 19.88 0.46
C ASP A 86 11.26 18.34 0.56
N TRP A 87 10.09 17.73 0.69
CA TRP A 87 9.93 16.27 0.88
C TRP A 87 9.79 15.52 -0.45
N GLY A 88 10.02 16.17 -1.59
CA GLY A 88 9.82 15.53 -2.88
C GLY A 88 8.35 15.55 -3.27
N ASN A 89 7.83 16.68 -3.75
CA ASN A 89 6.43 16.82 -4.14
C ASN A 89 5.91 15.64 -4.99
N LYS A 90 6.65 15.20 -6.02
CA LYS A 90 6.25 14.05 -6.86
C LYS A 90 6.16 12.72 -6.10
N VAL A 91 7.00 12.51 -5.08
CA VAL A 91 6.90 11.35 -4.19
C VAL A 91 5.63 11.43 -3.36
N LEU A 92 5.33 12.61 -2.80
CA LEU A 92 4.09 12.82 -2.06
C LEU A 92 2.85 12.63 -2.95
N ASP A 93 2.84 13.14 -4.19
CA ASP A 93 1.78 12.86 -5.18
C ASP A 93 1.57 11.37 -5.39
N THR A 94 2.67 10.63 -5.53
CA THR A 94 2.65 9.17 -5.71
C THR A 94 2.10 8.47 -4.47
N LEU A 95 2.46 8.94 -3.28
CA LEU A 95 2.03 8.34 -2.02
C LEU A 95 0.61 8.74 -1.61
N ARG A 96 -0.06 9.67 -2.29
CA ARG A 96 -1.46 9.96 -1.96
C ARG A 96 -2.32 8.70 -2.11
N LEU A 97 -3.26 8.52 -1.19
CA LEU A 97 -4.31 7.53 -1.38
C LEU A 97 -5.04 7.80 -2.70
N ALA A 98 -5.43 6.72 -3.38
CA ALA A 98 -6.00 6.75 -4.72
C ALA A 98 -5.04 7.22 -5.83
N SER A 99 -3.72 7.34 -5.63
CA SER A 99 -2.84 7.84 -6.71
C SER A 99 -2.86 6.92 -7.94
N LYS A 100 -2.84 7.54 -9.12
CA LYS A 100 -2.74 6.84 -10.40
C LYS A 100 -1.49 5.96 -10.47
N TYR A 101 -0.41 6.41 -9.85
CA TYR A 101 0.85 5.69 -9.84
C TYR A 101 0.73 4.37 -9.06
N THR A 102 0.27 4.41 -7.81
CA THR A 102 0.11 3.19 -7.00
C THR A 102 -0.92 2.26 -7.63
N TRP A 103 -2.01 2.80 -8.18
CA TRP A 103 -2.98 2.01 -8.94
C TRP A 103 -2.32 1.28 -10.11
N SER A 104 -1.58 1.99 -10.96
CA SER A 104 -0.98 1.43 -12.17
C SER A 104 0.06 0.37 -11.83
N LEU A 105 0.90 0.61 -10.83
CA LEU A 105 1.89 -0.35 -10.37
C LEU A 105 1.26 -1.58 -9.70
N ASN A 106 0.18 -1.41 -8.93
CA ASN A 106 -0.58 -2.53 -8.36
C ASN A 106 -1.29 -3.34 -9.44
N TRP A 107 -1.89 -2.68 -10.43
CA TRP A 107 -2.55 -3.33 -11.56
C TRP A 107 -1.55 -4.11 -12.43
N GLU A 108 -0.36 -3.55 -12.68
CA GLU A 108 0.72 -4.24 -13.38
C GLU A 108 1.14 -5.51 -12.60
N TRP A 109 1.38 -5.41 -11.29
CA TRP A 109 1.77 -6.56 -10.46
C TRP A 109 0.67 -7.63 -10.37
N LEU A 110 -0.60 -7.22 -10.31
CA LEU A 110 -1.76 -8.10 -10.30
C LEU A 110 -1.92 -8.84 -11.63
N THR A 111 -1.77 -8.15 -12.75
CA THR A 111 -2.01 -8.75 -14.08
C THR A 111 -0.82 -9.54 -14.59
N SER A 112 0.42 -9.10 -14.30
CA SER A 112 1.65 -9.83 -14.64
C SER A 112 1.97 -10.97 -13.68
N GLN A 113 1.30 -11.02 -12.52
CA GLN A 113 1.51 -12.03 -11.47
C GLN A 113 2.98 -12.14 -11.04
N ARG A 114 3.72 -11.02 -10.99
CA ARG A 114 5.17 -10.99 -10.66
C ARG A 114 5.55 -11.74 -9.39
N HIS A 115 4.73 -11.61 -8.35
CA HIS A 115 4.96 -12.25 -7.06
C HIS A 115 5.08 -13.78 -7.13
N SER A 116 4.47 -14.41 -8.14
CA SER A 116 4.45 -15.86 -8.33
C SER A 116 5.20 -16.30 -9.60
N ASN A 117 5.25 -15.46 -10.63
CA ASN A 117 5.90 -15.79 -11.91
C ASN A 117 7.42 -15.55 -11.91
N MET A 118 7.94 -14.67 -11.06
CA MET A 118 9.38 -14.39 -11.00
C MET A 118 10.09 -15.47 -10.19
N ASN A 119 10.81 -16.35 -10.89
CA ASN A 119 11.46 -17.50 -10.27
C ASN A 119 12.50 -17.06 -9.23
N GLY A 120 12.43 -17.66 -8.04
CA GLY A 120 13.34 -17.38 -6.92
C GLY A 120 13.01 -16.13 -6.11
N LEU A 121 11.92 -15.41 -6.40
CA LEU A 121 11.47 -14.25 -5.61
C LEU A 121 10.63 -14.70 -4.41
N GLU A 122 11.08 -14.36 -3.21
CA GLU A 122 10.35 -14.52 -1.95
C GLU A 122 10.02 -13.13 -1.39
N ILE A 123 8.76 -12.85 -1.09
CA ILE A 123 8.30 -11.53 -0.63
C ILE A 123 7.81 -11.62 0.80
N TYR A 124 8.19 -10.66 1.63
CA TYR A 124 7.80 -10.59 3.04
C TYR A 124 7.36 -9.18 3.41
N HIS A 125 6.36 -9.08 4.29
CA HIS A 125 5.86 -7.81 4.80
C HIS A 125 5.94 -7.79 6.33
N LEU A 126 6.59 -6.78 6.89
CA LEU A 126 6.64 -6.50 8.32
C LEU A 126 5.93 -5.18 8.59
N GLN A 127 5.03 -5.12 9.56
CA GLN A 127 4.16 -3.97 9.82
C GLN A 127 4.01 -3.71 11.32
N GLY A 128 4.07 -2.44 11.70
CA GLY A 128 3.71 -1.99 13.04
C GLY A 128 2.20 -1.74 13.15
N THR A 129 1.66 -1.75 14.37
CA THR A 129 0.26 -1.32 14.62
C THR A 129 0.15 -0.35 15.79
N LYS A 130 1.28 0.13 16.31
CA LYS A 130 1.26 1.09 17.40
C LYS A 130 1.02 2.47 16.84
N ASN A 131 -0.08 3.04 17.28
CA ASN A 131 -0.32 4.46 17.09
C ASN A 131 0.43 5.23 18.17
N ASP A 132 1.74 5.41 18.01
CA ASP A 132 2.47 6.37 18.82
C ASP A 132 2.34 7.78 18.27
N ILE A 133 2.03 8.73 19.13
CA ILE A 133 2.23 10.16 18.87
C ILE A 133 3.74 10.42 18.85
N ALA A 134 4.44 9.96 17.82
CA ALA A 134 5.89 10.00 17.73
C ALA A 134 6.41 11.33 17.17
N PHE A 135 5.67 12.42 17.39
CA PHE A 135 6.04 13.76 16.95
C PHE A 135 5.51 14.85 17.90
N PRO A 136 5.67 14.80 19.24
CA PRO A 136 5.34 15.98 20.05
C PRO A 136 6.11 17.19 19.51
N SER A 137 7.44 17.10 19.33
CA SER A 137 8.25 18.24 18.87
C SER A 137 8.01 18.69 17.43
N VAL A 138 7.63 17.79 16.52
CA VAL A 138 7.30 18.14 15.13
C VAL A 138 5.89 18.71 15.06
N PHE A 139 4.91 18.13 15.75
CA PHE A 139 3.56 18.70 15.88
C PHE A 139 3.56 20.02 16.65
N ASP A 140 4.35 20.15 17.71
CA ASP A 140 4.58 21.40 18.44
C ASP A 140 5.21 22.46 17.52
N ALA A 141 6.15 22.07 16.65
CA ALA A 141 6.70 22.96 15.61
C ALA A 141 5.67 23.29 14.52
N PHE A 142 4.77 22.36 14.17
CA PHE A 142 3.68 22.58 13.21
C PHE A 142 2.60 23.53 13.74
N ASP A 143 2.14 23.29 14.97
CA ASP A 143 1.19 24.12 15.69
C ASP A 143 1.80 25.51 15.94
N SER A 144 3.07 25.59 16.32
CA SER A 144 3.76 26.86 16.60
C SER A 144 4.14 27.67 15.35
N ILE A 145 4.47 27.05 14.22
CA ILE A 145 4.90 27.76 12.99
C ILE A 145 3.71 28.09 12.08
N PHE A 146 2.71 27.21 12.00
CA PHE A 146 1.64 27.34 11.01
C PHE A 146 0.24 27.50 11.61
N GLY A 147 0.05 27.33 12.91
CA GLY A 147 -1.28 27.36 13.54
C GLY A 147 -2.22 26.29 13.00
N ILE A 148 -1.67 25.19 12.48
CA ILE A 148 -2.41 24.07 11.89
C ILE A 148 -2.46 22.97 12.94
N ASP A 149 -3.62 22.78 13.58
CA ASP A 149 -3.92 21.57 14.36
C ASP A 149 -3.75 20.35 13.43
N ILE A 150 -2.61 19.68 13.50
CA ILE A 150 -2.45 18.40 12.80
C ILE A 150 -3.16 17.36 13.67
N PRO A 151 -4.26 16.76 13.21
CA PRO A 151 -4.97 15.77 14.01
C PRO A 151 -4.00 14.61 14.27
N VAL A 152 -3.72 14.39 15.56
CA VAL A 152 -3.02 13.21 16.07
C VAL A 152 -3.57 11.99 15.31
N PHE A 153 -2.73 11.35 14.49
CA PHE A 153 -3.15 10.31 13.54
C PHE A 153 -3.45 8.97 14.23
N GLU A 154 -4.21 9.00 15.31
CA GLU A 154 -4.81 7.79 15.90
C GLU A 154 -5.92 7.29 14.96
N GLU A 155 -5.50 6.57 13.93
CA GLU A 155 -6.39 5.81 13.06
C GLU A 155 -6.23 4.34 13.38
N GLU A 156 -7.30 3.69 13.85
CA GLU A 156 -7.27 2.25 14.06
C GLU A 156 -6.92 1.53 12.75
N GLY A 157 -6.08 0.48 12.84
CA GLY A 157 -5.63 -0.26 11.67
C GLY A 157 -4.50 0.44 10.89
N SER A 158 -3.79 1.37 11.53
CA SER A 158 -2.63 2.09 10.97
C SER A 158 -1.40 1.95 11.89
N ASP A 159 -0.23 2.36 11.41
CA ASP A 159 0.99 2.59 12.20
C ASP A 159 1.29 4.09 12.40
N ASN A 160 0.23 4.90 12.35
CA ASN A 160 0.15 6.37 12.19
C ASN A 160 0.49 6.94 10.80
N THR A 161 1.11 6.18 9.91
CA THR A 161 1.53 6.69 8.59
C THR A 161 0.85 5.94 7.47
N ILE A 162 0.90 4.62 7.54
CA ILE A 162 0.37 3.70 6.54
C ILE A 162 -0.66 2.80 7.21
N ARG A 163 -1.85 2.73 6.60
CA ARG A 163 -2.86 1.76 6.98
C ARG A 163 -2.36 0.36 6.69
N PHE A 164 -2.68 -0.59 7.56
CA PHE A 164 -2.33 -1.99 7.38
C PHE A 164 -2.79 -2.54 6.02
N CYS A 165 -4.02 -2.22 5.61
CA CYS A 165 -4.54 -2.61 4.30
C CYS A 165 -3.87 -1.88 3.13
N ALA A 166 -3.34 -0.66 3.34
CA ALA A 166 -2.60 0.06 2.31
C ALA A 166 -1.16 -0.47 2.17
N ALA A 167 -0.57 -1.01 3.25
CA ALA A 167 0.72 -1.66 3.21
C ALA A 167 0.68 -3.07 2.60
N ASN A 168 -0.44 -3.78 2.76
CA ASN A 168 -0.57 -5.19 2.36
C ASN A 168 -0.57 -5.37 0.82
N LEU A 169 0.29 -6.26 0.31
CA LEU A 169 0.27 -6.68 -1.10
C LEU A 169 -0.68 -7.84 -1.39
N ASN A 170 -1.16 -8.56 -0.37
CA ASN A 170 -2.19 -9.57 -0.57
C ASN A 170 -3.50 -8.86 -0.93
N MET A 171 -3.79 -8.77 -2.22
CA MET A 171 -4.85 -7.93 -2.78
C MET A 171 -5.58 -8.65 -3.92
N LYS A 172 -6.79 -8.18 -4.21
CA LYS A 172 -7.64 -8.70 -5.28
C LYS A 172 -8.03 -7.56 -6.22
N GLY A 173 -7.81 -7.77 -7.51
CA GLY A 173 -8.31 -6.93 -8.59
C GLY A 173 -9.51 -7.60 -9.25
N VAL A 174 -10.55 -6.83 -9.53
CA VAL A 174 -11.72 -7.29 -10.27
C VAL A 174 -11.94 -6.33 -11.43
N ARG A 175 -12.02 -6.86 -12.65
CA ARG A 175 -12.39 -6.08 -13.84
C ARG A 175 -13.74 -6.55 -14.35
N LEU A 176 -14.61 -5.57 -14.57
CA LEU A 176 -15.95 -5.76 -15.11
C LEU A 176 -16.13 -4.85 -16.32
N SER A 177 -16.66 -5.41 -17.39
CA SER A 177 -17.19 -4.68 -18.52
C SER A 177 -18.64 -4.26 -18.26
N LYS A 178 -19.11 -3.22 -18.97
CA LYS A 178 -20.51 -2.78 -18.86
C LYS A 178 -21.46 -3.95 -19.17
N GLY A 179 -22.37 -4.25 -18.23
CA GLY A 179 -23.35 -5.33 -18.35
C GLY A 179 -22.85 -6.71 -17.92
N GLN A 180 -21.56 -6.86 -17.59
CA GLN A 180 -21.00 -8.10 -17.06
C GLN A 180 -21.37 -8.29 -15.59
N LYS A 181 -21.64 -9.53 -15.18
CA LYS A 181 -21.92 -9.89 -13.78
C LYS A 181 -20.65 -10.34 -13.06
N MET A 182 -20.63 -10.23 -11.73
CA MET A 182 -19.50 -10.63 -10.89
C MET A 182 -19.01 -12.09 -11.08
N PRO A 183 -19.89 -13.09 -11.25
CA PRO A 183 -19.44 -14.48 -11.48
C PRO A 183 -18.61 -14.63 -12.76
N ASP A 184 -18.80 -13.75 -13.73
CA ASP A 184 -18.13 -13.77 -15.02
C ASP A 184 -16.92 -12.81 -15.05
N ALA A 185 -16.61 -12.13 -13.94
CA ALA A 185 -15.58 -11.09 -13.89
C ALA A 185 -14.17 -11.64 -14.10
N ASP A 186 -13.30 -10.82 -14.70
CA ASP A 186 -11.86 -11.12 -14.68
C ASP A 186 -11.32 -10.81 -13.28
N ILE A 187 -10.85 -11.86 -12.58
CA ILE A 187 -10.33 -11.75 -11.23
C ILE A 187 -8.81 -11.98 -11.24
N TYR A 188 -8.10 -11.04 -10.63
CA TYR A 188 -6.65 -11.09 -10.42
C TYR A 188 -6.40 -11.12 -8.92
N GLU A 189 -5.44 -11.92 -8.46
CA GLU A 189 -5.16 -12.05 -7.03
C GLU A 189 -3.65 -12.11 -6.77
N ILE A 190 -3.20 -11.38 -5.77
CA ILE A 190 -1.92 -11.59 -5.11
C ILE A 190 -2.25 -12.15 -3.74
N LYS A 191 -1.69 -13.31 -3.40
CA LYS A 191 -1.92 -13.98 -2.12
C LYS A 191 -0.70 -14.75 -1.65
N GLY A 192 -0.73 -15.16 -0.39
CA GLY A 192 0.31 -16.01 0.20
C GLY A 192 1.59 -15.26 0.57
N ILE A 193 1.62 -13.93 0.46
CA ILE A 193 2.74 -13.12 0.96
C ILE A 193 2.66 -13.11 2.49
N PRO A 194 3.67 -13.63 3.23
CA PRO A 194 3.68 -13.61 4.67
C PRO A 194 3.68 -12.17 5.23
N VAL A 195 2.83 -11.93 6.22
CA VAL A 195 2.72 -10.64 6.91
C VAL A 195 3.00 -10.83 8.40
N TYR A 196 4.02 -10.12 8.90
CA TYR A 196 4.43 -10.11 10.30
C TYR A 196 3.99 -8.81 10.96
N VAL A 197 3.27 -8.92 12.07
CA VAL A 197 2.63 -7.78 12.74
C VAL A 197 3.24 -7.58 14.12
N PHE A 198 3.67 -6.34 14.40
CA PHE A 198 4.29 -5.97 15.67
C PHE A 198 3.46 -4.90 16.38
N LYS A 199 2.72 -5.35 17.41
CA LYS A 199 1.78 -4.49 18.16
C LYS A 199 2.41 -3.27 18.80
N GLU A 200 3.62 -3.43 19.32
CA GLU A 200 4.33 -2.36 20.03
C GLU A 200 5.24 -1.51 19.14
N ARG A 201 5.03 -1.56 17.82
CA ARG A 201 5.85 -0.82 16.85
C ARG A 201 5.06 0.18 16.03
N SER A 202 5.61 1.38 15.89
CA SER A 202 5.12 2.46 15.03
C SER A 202 5.89 2.51 13.70
N HIS A 203 5.47 3.36 12.75
CA HIS A 203 6.15 3.50 11.46
C HIS A 203 7.63 3.94 11.59
N PHE A 204 7.90 4.91 12.47
CA PHE A 204 9.21 5.54 12.71
C PHE A 204 9.38 5.95 14.18
N GLY A 205 10.56 6.45 14.53
CA GLY A 205 10.92 6.96 15.86
C GLY A 205 11.79 6.01 16.68
N ASP A 206 12.52 6.56 17.65
CA ASP A 206 13.56 5.82 18.37
C ASP A 206 12.99 4.92 19.48
N LYS A 207 11.84 5.29 20.05
CA LYS A 207 11.22 4.55 21.15
C LYS A 207 10.49 3.30 20.68
N HIS A 208 9.67 3.45 19.63
CA HIS A 208 8.79 2.39 19.15
C HIS A 208 8.85 2.17 17.63
N GLY A 209 9.59 2.98 16.87
CA GLY A 209 9.66 2.83 15.41
C GLY A 209 10.17 1.46 15.00
N ILE A 210 9.51 0.85 14.00
CA ILE A 210 9.74 -0.54 13.60
C ILE A 210 11.21 -0.84 13.29
N LEU A 211 11.93 0.12 12.70
CA LEU A 211 13.38 0.06 12.53
C LEU A 211 14.14 0.91 13.57
N GLY A 212 13.69 2.13 13.83
CA GLY A 212 14.41 3.10 14.69
C GLY A 212 14.61 2.63 16.14
N SER A 213 13.73 1.77 16.65
CA SER A 213 13.81 1.23 18.02
C SER A 213 14.61 -0.07 18.14
N ILE A 214 15.24 -0.53 17.06
CA ILE A 214 16.10 -1.72 17.09
C ILE A 214 17.46 -1.36 17.72
N SER A 215 17.61 -1.63 19.00
CA SER A 215 18.85 -1.38 19.75
C SER A 215 19.69 -2.63 20.03
N LYS A 216 19.13 -3.84 19.86
CA LYS A 216 19.78 -5.12 20.19
C LYS A 216 19.34 -6.22 19.23
N LYS A 217 20.20 -7.22 18.99
CA LYS A 217 19.89 -8.43 18.20
C LYS A 217 18.72 -9.24 18.75
N SER A 218 18.39 -9.07 20.03
CA SER A 218 17.24 -9.73 20.66
C SER A 218 15.89 -9.13 20.25
N ASN A 219 15.87 -7.97 19.58
CA ASN A 219 14.64 -7.29 19.15
C ASN A 219 13.82 -8.21 18.22
N PRO A 220 12.51 -8.35 18.44
CA PRO A 220 11.66 -9.25 17.67
C PRO A 220 11.63 -8.92 16.17
N VAL A 221 11.67 -7.63 15.78
CA VAL A 221 11.70 -7.23 14.36
C VAL A 221 13.01 -7.70 13.72
N PHE A 222 14.14 -7.44 14.39
CA PHE A 222 15.46 -7.88 13.91
C PHE A 222 15.52 -9.41 13.79
N LYS A 223 15.02 -10.16 14.78
CA LYS A 223 14.99 -11.63 14.74
C LYS A 223 14.20 -12.16 13.54
N VAL A 224 13.04 -11.56 13.23
CA VAL A 224 12.25 -11.97 12.06
C VAL A 224 13.03 -11.71 10.77
N ILE A 225 13.62 -10.52 10.60
CA ILE A 225 14.44 -10.20 9.42
C ILE A 225 15.63 -11.17 9.30
N ASP A 226 16.38 -11.38 10.38
CA ASP A 226 17.54 -12.27 10.43
C ASP A 226 17.16 -13.72 10.12
N ASN A 227 16.03 -14.21 10.64
CA ASN A 227 15.51 -15.54 10.34
C ASN A 227 15.13 -15.69 8.86
N ILE A 228 14.40 -14.71 8.32
CA ILE A 228 14.04 -14.69 6.90
C ILE A 228 15.32 -14.74 6.06
N LEU A 229 16.31 -13.90 6.34
CA LEU A 229 17.58 -13.86 5.61
C LEU A 229 18.35 -15.20 5.70
N LYS A 230 18.27 -15.90 6.84
CA LYS A 230 18.84 -17.25 7.04
C LYS A 230 18.00 -18.40 6.48
N SER A 231 16.93 -18.09 5.76
CA SER A 231 16.02 -19.05 5.10
C SER A 231 15.19 -19.90 6.06
N ALA A 232 15.00 -19.44 7.30
CA ALA A 232 13.92 -19.94 8.13
C ALA A 232 12.71 -19.05 7.85
N ASN A 233 11.63 -19.58 7.25
CA ASN A 233 10.35 -18.86 7.24
C ASN A 233 9.85 -18.81 8.68
N PRO A 234 10.03 -17.69 9.42
CA PRO A 234 9.64 -17.69 10.82
C PRO A 234 8.13 -17.84 10.86
N GLN A 235 7.66 -18.85 11.58
CA GLN A 235 6.23 -19.01 11.80
C GLN A 235 5.76 -17.89 12.74
N PRO A 236 4.60 -17.27 12.48
CA PRO A 236 4.01 -16.33 13.42
C PRO A 236 3.89 -16.99 14.80
N THR A 237 4.35 -16.33 15.85
CA THR A 237 4.36 -16.89 17.21
C THR A 237 2.99 -16.83 17.91
N GLY A 238 1.91 -16.56 17.17
CA GLY A 238 0.55 -16.55 17.69
C GLY A 238 -0.47 -16.13 16.64
N GLU A 239 -1.68 -16.70 16.72
CA GLU A 239 -2.86 -16.20 16.01
C GLU A 239 -3.47 -15.05 16.81
N GLN A 240 -3.73 -13.92 16.16
CA GLN A 240 -4.44 -12.80 16.76
C GLN A 240 -5.56 -12.33 15.84
N THR A 241 -6.73 -12.12 16.44
CA THR A 241 -7.88 -11.52 15.77
C THR A 241 -7.72 -10.01 15.78
N PHE A 242 -7.35 -9.45 14.63
CA PHE A 242 -7.39 -8.01 14.42
C PHE A 242 -8.76 -7.61 13.85
N PRO A 243 -9.28 -6.40 14.17
CA PRO A 243 -10.38 -5.83 13.41
C PRO A 243 -9.99 -5.82 11.93
N LYS A 244 -10.90 -6.25 11.06
CA LYS A 244 -10.62 -6.36 9.64
C LYS A 244 -10.86 -5.02 8.98
N TYR A 245 -9.80 -4.41 8.48
CA TYR A 245 -9.87 -3.21 7.65
C TYR A 245 -9.65 -3.57 6.19
N MET A 246 -10.31 -2.86 5.30
CA MET A 246 -10.18 -3.02 3.86
C MET A 246 -9.99 -1.65 3.23
N MET A 247 -9.14 -1.61 2.21
CA MET A 247 -9.08 -0.51 1.27
C MET A 247 -9.73 -0.99 -0.03
N LEU A 248 -10.66 -0.20 -0.56
CA LEU A 248 -11.32 -0.47 -1.82
C LEU A 248 -11.10 0.72 -2.74
N ASP A 249 -10.40 0.50 -3.83
CA ASP A 249 -10.19 1.51 -4.86
C ASP A 249 -11.07 1.17 -6.07
N ILE A 250 -11.79 2.16 -6.57
CA ILE A 250 -12.69 2.04 -7.73
C ILE A 250 -12.20 2.99 -8.81
N ARG A 251 -12.03 2.47 -10.03
CA ARG A 251 -11.69 3.24 -11.22
C ARG A 251 -12.62 2.86 -12.35
N VAL A 252 -13.18 3.85 -13.02
CA VAL A 252 -14.03 3.66 -14.21
C VAL A 252 -13.28 4.17 -15.42
N VAL A 253 -13.25 3.39 -16.49
CA VAL A 253 -12.60 3.77 -17.73
C VAL A 253 -13.51 3.51 -18.93
N ASP A 254 -13.32 4.27 -20.00
CA ASP A 254 -13.94 3.99 -21.28
C ASP A 254 -13.25 2.80 -22.00
N GLN A 255 -13.76 2.44 -23.18
CA GLN A 255 -13.21 1.37 -24.02
C GLN A 255 -11.78 1.62 -24.52
N LEU A 256 -11.31 2.87 -24.47
CA LEU A 256 -9.94 3.27 -24.82
C LEU A 256 -9.03 3.31 -23.58
N GLY A 257 -9.58 3.07 -22.38
CA GLY A 257 -8.86 3.13 -21.12
C GLY A 257 -8.77 4.53 -20.51
N ASN A 258 -9.46 5.52 -21.07
CA ASN A 258 -9.49 6.87 -20.50
C ASN A 258 -10.32 6.87 -19.22
N PRO A 259 -9.88 7.55 -18.15
CA PRO A 259 -10.64 7.62 -16.91
C PRO A 259 -11.95 8.36 -17.12
N HIS A 260 -13.02 7.83 -16.54
CA HIS A 260 -14.32 8.50 -16.44
C HIS A 260 -14.45 9.04 -15.01
N SER A 261 -14.49 10.36 -14.86
CA SER A 261 -14.49 11.03 -13.54
C SER A 261 -15.88 11.24 -12.94
N ASP A 262 -16.93 11.20 -13.77
CA ASP A 262 -18.31 11.52 -13.37
C ASP A 262 -19.08 10.23 -13.08
N PHE A 263 -18.74 9.59 -11.96
CA PHE A 263 -19.45 8.41 -11.51
C PHE A 263 -19.72 8.43 -10.02
N ILE A 264 -20.85 7.84 -9.62
CA ILE A 264 -21.21 7.66 -8.21
C ILE A 264 -21.30 6.16 -7.94
N PRO A 265 -20.39 5.57 -7.15
CA PRO A 265 -20.51 4.19 -6.70
C PRO A 265 -21.52 4.10 -5.55
N ARG A 266 -22.57 3.31 -5.73
CA ARG A 266 -23.56 3.00 -4.68
C ARG A 266 -23.36 1.60 -4.16
N PHE A 267 -22.93 1.45 -2.91
CA PHE A 267 -22.70 0.14 -2.31
C PHE A 267 -23.99 -0.53 -1.80
N TYR A 268 -24.12 -1.83 -2.04
CA TYR A 268 -25.20 -2.68 -1.53
C TYR A 268 -24.63 -3.76 -0.62
N PHE A 269 -25.26 -3.98 0.53
CA PHE A 269 -24.81 -4.93 1.56
C PHE A 269 -25.96 -5.85 2.00
N GLY A 270 -26.00 -7.08 1.48
CA GLY A 270 -27.00 -8.11 1.87
C GLY A 270 -28.40 -7.94 1.26
N LYS A 271 -29.44 -8.48 1.94
CA LYS A 271 -30.86 -8.29 1.56
C LYS A 271 -31.39 -7.00 2.20
N GLY A 272 -31.06 -5.85 1.61
CA GLY A 272 -31.47 -4.52 2.10
C GLY A 272 -30.28 -3.62 2.47
N SER A 273 -30.55 -2.44 3.04
CA SER A 273 -29.54 -1.45 3.44
C SER A 273 -28.98 -1.72 4.85
N ASP A 274 -28.73 -2.97 5.23
CA ASP A 274 -28.19 -3.28 6.55
C ASP A 274 -26.71 -2.90 6.62
N LYS A 275 -26.47 -1.62 6.89
CA LYS A 275 -25.14 -0.99 7.01
C LYS A 275 -24.40 -1.41 8.28
N SER A 276 -24.96 -2.29 9.12
CA SER A 276 -24.38 -2.64 10.44
C SER A 276 -23.07 -3.43 10.35
N HIS A 277 -22.79 -4.10 9.23
CA HIS A 277 -21.64 -5.00 9.08
C HIS A 277 -20.41 -4.37 8.41
N LEU A 278 -20.56 -3.21 7.78
CA LEU A 278 -19.49 -2.51 7.09
C LEU A 278 -19.66 -0.99 7.23
N LYS A 279 -18.63 -0.34 7.76
CA LYS A 279 -18.61 1.11 7.96
C LYS A 279 -17.54 1.73 7.07
N ILE A 280 -17.95 2.67 6.22
CA ILE A 280 -17.01 3.56 5.52
C ILE A 280 -16.44 4.52 6.59
N LEU A 281 -15.15 4.41 6.85
CA LEU A 281 -14.42 5.27 7.78
C LEU A 281 -13.92 6.52 7.08
N GLN A 282 -13.43 6.39 5.85
CA GLN A 282 -12.96 7.50 5.03
C GLN A 282 -13.21 7.22 3.55
N ARG A 283 -13.49 8.27 2.78
CA ARG A 283 -13.43 8.30 1.32
C ARG A 283 -12.33 9.29 0.90
N THR A 284 -11.55 8.95 -0.11
CA THR A 284 -10.59 9.84 -0.75
C THR A 284 -10.76 9.67 -2.24
N GLU A 285 -11.13 10.74 -2.92
CA GLU A 285 -11.33 10.74 -4.36
C GLU A 285 -10.25 11.59 -5.04
N ASN A 286 -9.92 11.21 -6.26
CA ASN A 286 -9.33 12.10 -7.25
C ASN A 286 -10.10 11.94 -8.56
N ASN A 287 -9.75 12.73 -9.58
CA ASN A 287 -10.45 12.72 -10.87
C ASN A 287 -10.48 11.35 -11.58
N GLU A 288 -9.69 10.35 -11.15
CA GLU A 288 -9.64 9.03 -11.78
C GLU A 288 -10.08 7.88 -10.86
N ILE A 289 -9.84 7.97 -9.55
CA ILE A 289 -9.93 6.85 -8.60
C ILE A 289 -10.63 7.29 -7.31
N ASP A 290 -11.62 6.50 -6.90
CA ASP A 290 -12.30 6.60 -5.62
C ASP A 290 -11.78 5.54 -4.64
N CYS A 291 -11.11 5.97 -3.58
CA CYS A 291 -10.58 5.12 -2.52
C CYS A 291 -11.48 5.16 -1.27
N TYR A 292 -11.84 3.99 -0.75
CA TYR A 292 -12.63 3.81 0.45
C TYR A 292 -11.85 3.04 1.50
N TYR A 293 -11.83 3.56 2.74
CA TYR A 293 -11.35 2.85 3.91
C TYR A 293 -12.53 2.30 4.71
N LEU A 294 -12.58 0.99 4.85
CA LEU A 294 -13.74 0.27 5.36
C LEU A 294 -13.35 -0.51 6.61
N LYS A 295 -14.12 -0.35 7.69
CA LYS A 295 -14.07 -1.25 8.85
C LYS A 295 -15.09 -2.36 8.67
N CYS A 296 -14.61 -3.60 8.67
CA CYS A 296 -15.39 -4.78 8.39
C CYS A 296 -15.54 -5.60 9.66
N ASN A 297 -16.65 -5.41 10.38
CA ASN A 297 -16.89 -6.15 11.63
C ASN A 297 -17.25 -7.62 11.36
N ALA A 298 -17.82 -7.92 10.18
CA ALA A 298 -18.15 -9.29 9.77
C ALA A 298 -18.34 -9.41 8.24
N LEU A 299 -17.26 -9.32 7.45
CA LEU A 299 -17.36 -9.43 5.98
C LEU A 299 -18.01 -10.75 5.53
N SER A 300 -17.79 -11.84 6.27
CA SER A 300 -18.42 -13.16 6.02
C SER A 300 -19.94 -13.17 6.22
N LYS A 301 -20.50 -12.18 6.93
CA LYS A 301 -21.95 -11.99 7.09
C LYS A 301 -22.56 -11.10 5.99
N VAL A 302 -21.72 -10.45 5.18
CA VAL A 302 -22.19 -9.70 4.01
C VAL A 302 -22.48 -10.72 2.90
N SER A 303 -23.76 -11.08 2.76
CA SER A 303 -24.20 -12.07 1.77
C SER A 303 -24.15 -11.57 0.33
N LYS A 304 -24.16 -10.25 0.11
CA LYS A 304 -24.01 -9.58 -1.19
C LYS A 304 -23.25 -8.28 -0.99
N PHE A 305 -22.13 -8.13 -1.69
CA PHE A 305 -21.43 -6.86 -1.86
C PHE A 305 -21.51 -6.49 -3.33
N GLY A 306 -22.04 -5.32 -3.64
CA GLY A 306 -22.11 -4.83 -5.01
C GLY A 306 -22.01 -3.32 -5.03
N PHE A 307 -21.69 -2.76 -6.18
CA PHE A 307 -21.75 -1.33 -6.40
C PHE A 307 -22.48 -1.02 -7.71
N HIS A 308 -23.30 0.03 -7.72
CA HIS A 308 -23.89 0.58 -8.95
C HIS A 308 -23.16 1.87 -9.30
N ILE A 309 -22.78 2.03 -10.56
CA ILE A 309 -22.14 3.22 -11.09
C ILE A 309 -23.21 4.01 -11.85
N GLU A 310 -23.65 5.13 -11.28
CA GLU A 310 -24.50 6.10 -11.98
C GLU A 310 -23.59 7.10 -12.68
N GLY A 311 -23.61 7.11 -14.02
CA GLY A 311 -23.04 8.20 -14.80
C GLY A 311 -24.11 9.24 -15.09
N ASN A 312 -23.77 10.52 -14.98
CA ASN A 312 -24.72 11.61 -15.24
C ASN A 312 -25.12 11.77 -16.72
N LYS A 313 -24.63 10.92 -17.65
CA LYS A 313 -25.13 10.89 -19.05
C LYS A 313 -24.81 9.67 -19.92
N ILE A 314 -24.19 8.59 -19.43
CA ILE A 314 -23.89 7.41 -20.28
C ILE A 314 -24.18 6.10 -19.53
N GLY A 315 -25.45 5.70 -19.56
CA GLY A 315 -25.88 4.31 -19.33
C GLY A 315 -25.77 3.79 -17.91
N LYS A 316 -26.76 2.99 -17.54
CA LYS A 316 -26.77 2.26 -16.28
C LYS A 316 -25.94 0.97 -16.40
N ALA A 317 -25.11 0.68 -15.40
CA ALA A 317 -24.61 -0.68 -15.15
C ALA A 317 -25.30 -1.21 -13.89
N GLU A 318 -26.45 -1.87 -14.04
CA GLU A 318 -27.21 -2.40 -12.91
C GLU A 318 -26.62 -3.73 -12.43
N TYR A 319 -26.28 -3.80 -11.15
CA TYR A 319 -25.99 -5.05 -10.44
C TYR A 319 -27.31 -5.63 -9.94
N MET A 320 -27.67 -6.83 -10.40
CA MET A 320 -28.65 -7.66 -9.73
C MET A 320 -28.10 -9.08 -9.58
N PRO A 321 -28.18 -9.67 -8.37
CA PRO A 321 -27.70 -11.01 -8.07
C PRO A 321 -28.38 -12.09 -8.92
#